data_AF-A0A970M3V5-F1
#
_entry.id   AF-A0A970M3V5-F1
#
_cell.length_a   1.000
_cell.length_b   1.000
_cell.length_c   1.000
_cell.angle_alpha   90.00
_cell.angle_beta   90.00
_cell.angle_gamma   90.00
#
_symmetry.space_group_name_H-M   'P 1'
#
loop_
_entity.id
_entity.type
_entity.pdbx_description
1 polymer ?
#
loop_
_entity_poly.entity_id
_entity_poly.type
_entity_poly.pdbx_seq_one_letter_code
_entity_poly.pdbx_strand_id
1 'polypeptide(L)'
;MKRSRVFVGVFLSVLVIESLHATNLSPSGLCWGAQGTGAATIEQISQHLKAKGVRMPQEKLNLVAQTVYEESLRYEVDYRLVLAVMKVESDYRQHAVSPDGSRGLMQIHPSLARGLAKEAGIPYDGLKDLFNVQKNIRLGTHYLSKVIEIFDDIPKALFAYSVGHHKAKRLLASDRTPHTGYTKRVIAEYKRNTEKMVSL
;
A
#
# COMPACT_ATOMS: atom_id res chain seq x y z
N MET A 1 32.37 82.66 0.66
CA MET A 1 33.66 82.02 1.02
C MET A 1 33.69 80.60 0.47
N LYS A 2 34.78 80.28 -0.25
CA LYS A 2 35.42 78.97 -0.58
C LYS A 2 34.53 77.69 -0.58
N ARG A 3 34.23 77.13 -1.75
CA ARG A 3 35.01 76.17 -2.59
C ARG A 3 34.92 74.69 -2.12
N SER A 4 34.28 73.91 -3.01
CA SER A 4 34.72 72.62 -3.55
C SER A 4 34.79 71.39 -2.66
N ARG A 5 34.13 70.31 -3.13
CA ARG A 5 34.84 69.07 -3.50
C ARG A 5 34.01 68.27 -4.51
N VAL A 6 34.64 68.08 -5.67
CA VAL A 6 34.23 67.20 -6.77
C VAL A 6 34.72 65.79 -6.42
N PHE A 7 33.88 64.76 -6.62
CA PHE A 7 34.34 63.39 -6.73
C PHE A 7 33.86 62.82 -8.06
N VAL A 8 34.82 62.67 -8.97
CA VAL A 8 34.72 61.93 -10.22
C VAL A 8 34.90 60.45 -9.88
N GLY A 9 34.00 59.61 -10.37
CA GLY A 9 34.10 58.16 -10.32
C GLY A 9 33.34 57.54 -11.49
N VAL A 10 34.03 57.41 -12.62
CA VAL A 10 33.59 56.70 -13.82
C VAL A 10 33.96 55.23 -13.67
N PHE A 11 33.02 54.30 -13.83
CA PHE A 11 33.24 52.93 -14.35
C PHE A 11 31.90 52.45 -14.95
N LEU A 12 31.69 52.66 -16.25
CA LEU A 12 31.95 51.73 -17.35
C LEU A 12 30.98 50.52 -17.38
N SER A 13 29.90 50.75 -18.13
CA SER A 13 29.11 49.84 -18.96
C SER A 13 29.38 48.33 -18.92
N VAL A 14 28.32 47.54 -18.69
CA VAL A 14 28.07 46.31 -19.47
C VAL A 14 26.61 46.29 -19.89
N LEU A 15 26.42 46.11 -21.19
CA LEU A 15 25.15 46.02 -21.90
C LEU A 15 24.26 44.90 -21.35
N VAL A 16 22.97 45.21 -21.23
CA VAL A 16 21.89 44.23 -21.32
C VAL A 16 21.86 43.72 -22.74
N ILE A 17 22.23 42.46 -22.95
CA ILE A 17 21.90 41.74 -24.18
C ILE A 17 20.96 40.61 -23.76
N GLU A 18 19.68 40.81 -24.04
CA GLU A 18 18.73 39.71 -24.14
C GLU A 18 19.24 38.70 -25.17
N SER A 19 19.39 37.46 -24.76
CA SER A 19 19.46 36.32 -25.68
C SER A 19 18.29 35.40 -25.37
N LEU A 20 17.15 35.72 -25.97
CA LEU A 20 16.10 34.72 -26.22
C LEU A 20 16.65 33.72 -27.25
N HIS A 21 17.03 32.54 -26.76
CA HIS A 21 16.89 31.32 -27.56
C HIS A 21 15.87 30.45 -26.84
N ALA A 22 14.68 30.37 -27.43
CA ALA A 22 13.67 29.39 -27.06
C ALA A 22 14.23 27.99 -27.38
N THR A 23 14.68 27.27 -26.35
CA THR A 23 14.71 25.81 -26.39
C THR A 23 13.51 25.31 -25.61
N ASN A 24 12.59 24.66 -26.34
CA ASN A 24 11.48 23.91 -25.79
C ASN A 24 12.01 22.89 -24.76
N LEU A 25 11.99 23.25 -23.48
CA LEU A 25 12.13 22.30 -22.39
C LEU A 25 10.72 21.87 -21.98
N SER A 26 10.36 20.66 -22.40
CA SER A 26 9.32 19.87 -21.75
C SER A 26 9.57 19.86 -20.24
N PRO A 27 8.60 20.21 -19.39
CA PRO A 27 8.72 20.02 -17.95
C PRO A 27 8.53 18.53 -17.62
N SER A 28 9.51 17.71 -18.00
CA SER A 28 9.61 16.30 -17.64
C SER A 28 11.00 16.08 -17.03
N GLY A 29 11.17 16.50 -15.77
CA GLY A 29 12.49 16.45 -15.15
C GLY A 29 12.54 16.91 -13.70
N LEU A 30 11.53 16.61 -12.87
CA LEU A 30 11.64 16.85 -11.43
C LEU A 30 10.80 15.87 -10.60
N CYS A 31 11.21 14.60 -10.60
CA CYS A 31 10.75 13.56 -9.65
C CYS A 31 11.90 12.58 -9.33
N TRP A 32 13.11 13.07 -9.05
CA TRP A 32 14.29 12.25 -8.72
C TRP A 32 14.39 11.89 -7.21
N GLY A 33 13.26 11.71 -6.53
CA GLY A 33 13.24 11.39 -5.09
C GLY A 33 12.25 10.29 -4.69
N ALA A 34 11.05 10.27 -5.28
CA ALA A 34 10.01 9.32 -4.90
C ALA A 34 10.04 8.00 -5.69
N GLN A 35 10.57 8.00 -6.92
CA GLN A 35 10.59 6.77 -7.74
C GLN A 35 11.61 5.74 -7.24
N GLY A 36 12.69 6.17 -6.58
CA GLY A 36 13.75 5.28 -6.09
C GLY A 36 13.33 4.41 -4.90
N THR A 37 12.53 4.95 -3.97
CA THR A 37 12.08 4.22 -2.78
C THR A 37 10.95 3.25 -3.07
N GLY A 38 10.04 3.61 -3.99
CA GLY A 38 8.94 2.75 -4.38
C GLY A 38 9.39 1.52 -5.16
N ALA A 39 10.25 1.69 -6.17
CA ALA A 39 10.80 0.58 -6.93
C ALA A 39 11.57 -0.41 -6.03
N ALA A 40 12.38 0.10 -5.08
CA ALA A 40 13.10 -0.74 -4.13
C ALA A 40 12.15 -1.53 -3.21
N THR A 41 11.07 -0.90 -2.72
CA THR A 41 10.08 -1.58 -1.87
C THR A 41 9.32 -2.66 -2.65
N ILE A 42 8.95 -2.39 -3.90
CA ILE A 42 8.30 -3.38 -4.77
C ILE A 42 9.22 -4.58 -5.00
N GLU A 43 10.50 -4.35 -5.29
CA GLU A 43 11.49 -5.42 -5.45
C GLU A 43 11.63 -6.23 -4.16
N GLN A 44 11.72 -5.55 -3.01
CA GLN A 44 11.81 -6.20 -1.70
C GLN A 44 10.59 -7.09 -1.41
N ILE A 45 9.36 -6.63 -1.72
CA ILE A 45 8.14 -7.44 -1.58
C ILE A 45 8.19 -8.66 -2.51
N SER A 46 8.61 -8.48 -3.76
CA SER A 46 8.72 -9.57 -4.74
C SER A 46 9.71 -10.66 -4.27
N GLN A 47 10.89 -10.24 -3.81
CA GLN A 47 11.90 -11.15 -3.25
C GLN A 47 11.41 -11.83 -1.97
N HIS A 48 10.69 -11.12 -1.10
CA HIS A 48 10.09 -11.71 0.09
C HIS A 48 9.11 -12.84 -0.26
N LEU A 49 8.22 -12.62 -1.23
CA LEU A 49 7.28 -13.64 -1.70
C LEU A 49 8.02 -14.86 -2.28
N LYS A 50 9.07 -14.63 -3.06
CA LYS A 50 9.92 -15.70 -3.61
C LYS A 50 10.61 -16.50 -2.50
N ALA A 51 11.19 -15.82 -1.49
CA ALA A 51 11.83 -16.45 -0.34
C ALA A 51 10.85 -17.24 0.53
N LYS A 52 9.56 -16.85 0.56
CA LYS A 52 8.48 -17.61 1.20
C LYS A 52 8.02 -18.83 0.40
N GLY A 53 8.60 -19.08 -0.78
CA GLY A 53 8.26 -20.20 -1.65
C GLY A 53 6.95 -20.01 -2.41
N VAL A 54 6.49 -18.78 -2.60
CA VAL A 54 5.26 -18.49 -3.36
C VAL A 54 5.46 -18.92 -4.81
N ARG A 55 4.68 -19.92 -5.25
CA ARG A 55 4.77 -20.50 -6.59
C ARG A 55 3.92 -19.71 -7.58
N MET A 56 4.49 -18.62 -8.09
CA MET A 56 3.90 -17.83 -9.18
C MET A 56 4.98 -17.43 -10.20
N PRO A 57 4.63 -17.22 -11.48
CA PRO A 57 5.55 -16.60 -12.43
C PRO A 57 6.05 -15.24 -11.93
N GLN A 58 7.29 -14.88 -12.28
CA GLN A 58 7.92 -13.63 -11.79
C GLN A 58 7.08 -12.38 -12.10
N GLU A 59 6.49 -12.32 -13.29
CA GLU A 59 5.57 -11.23 -13.67
C GLU A 59 4.40 -11.08 -12.69
N LYS A 60 3.84 -12.21 -12.23
CA LYS A 60 2.74 -12.21 -11.28
C LYS A 60 3.19 -11.86 -9.86
N LEU A 61 4.40 -12.24 -9.45
CA LEU A 61 4.99 -11.79 -8.18
C LEU A 61 5.19 -10.27 -8.17
N ASN A 62 5.72 -9.72 -9.26
CA ASN A 62 5.87 -8.28 -9.42
C ASN A 62 4.51 -7.58 -9.40
N LEU A 63 3.48 -8.17 -10.00
CA LEU A 63 2.13 -7.62 -9.96
C LEU A 63 1.53 -7.62 -8.54
N VAL A 64 1.72 -8.70 -7.78
CA VAL A 64 1.33 -8.72 -6.35
C VAL A 64 2.08 -7.64 -5.60
N ALA A 65 3.40 -7.55 -5.77
CA ALA A 65 4.25 -6.60 -5.07
C ALA A 65 3.86 -5.14 -5.34
N GLN A 66 3.67 -4.80 -6.62
CA GLN A 66 3.21 -3.48 -7.03
C GLN A 66 1.84 -3.16 -6.45
N THR A 67 0.87 -4.07 -6.56
CA THR A 67 -0.49 -3.84 -6.04
C THR A 67 -0.48 -3.67 -4.51
N VAL A 68 0.28 -4.49 -3.79
CA VAL A 68 0.42 -4.38 -2.33
C VAL A 68 1.01 -3.03 -1.97
N TYR A 69 2.10 -2.60 -2.61
CA TYR A 69 2.73 -1.31 -2.35
C TYR A 69 1.78 -0.13 -2.60
N GLU A 70 1.13 -0.10 -3.76
CA GLU A 70 0.24 0.99 -4.16
C GLU A 70 -0.99 1.12 -3.23
N GLU A 71 -1.62 0.00 -2.87
CA GLU A 71 -2.79 0.03 -1.99
C GLU A 71 -2.41 0.28 -0.53
N SER A 72 -1.23 -0.18 -0.10
CA SER A 72 -0.68 0.18 1.22
C SER A 72 -0.43 1.67 1.36
N LEU A 73 0.12 2.32 0.33
CA LEU A 73 0.24 3.78 0.31
C LEU A 73 -1.12 4.47 0.29
N ARG A 74 -2.04 4.00 -0.55
CA ARG A 74 -3.37 4.60 -0.69
C ARG A 74 -4.15 4.63 0.62
N TYR A 75 -4.07 3.55 1.40
CA TYR A 75 -4.85 3.40 2.62
C TYR A 75 -4.03 3.55 3.91
N GLU A 76 -2.77 3.98 3.79
CA GLU A 76 -1.85 4.14 4.93
C GLU A 76 -1.71 2.87 5.79
N VAL A 77 -1.78 1.70 5.15
CA VAL A 77 -1.61 0.40 5.81
C VAL A 77 -0.23 -0.15 5.51
N ASP A 78 0.52 -0.51 6.55
CA ASP A 78 1.83 -1.13 6.39
C ASP A 78 1.77 -2.37 5.47
N TYR A 79 2.52 -2.36 4.37
CA TYR A 79 2.55 -3.45 3.40
C TYR A 79 2.95 -4.79 4.02
N ARG A 80 3.74 -4.77 5.10
CA ARG A 80 4.16 -5.97 5.84
C ARG A 80 2.98 -6.60 6.58
N LEU A 81 2.01 -5.79 7.02
CA LEU A 81 0.75 -6.26 7.59
C LEU A 81 -0.17 -6.84 6.52
N VAL A 82 -0.27 -6.20 5.35
CA VAL A 82 -1.01 -6.73 4.20
C VAL A 82 -0.47 -8.10 3.79
N LEU A 83 0.85 -8.26 3.68
CA LEU A 83 1.51 -9.53 3.40
C LEU A 83 1.26 -10.58 4.49
N ALA A 84 1.20 -10.17 5.76
CA ALA A 84 0.92 -11.06 6.88
C ALA A 84 -0.53 -11.58 6.87
N VAL A 85 -1.50 -10.71 6.58
CA VAL A 85 -2.90 -11.10 6.38
C VAL A 85 -2.99 -12.07 5.21
N MET A 86 -2.41 -11.73 4.05
CA MET A 86 -2.44 -12.57 2.85
C MET A 86 -1.83 -13.96 3.08
N LYS A 87 -0.74 -14.05 3.85
CA LYS A 87 -0.13 -15.32 4.28
C LYS A 87 -1.12 -16.17 5.08
N VAL A 88 -1.77 -15.58 6.09
CA VAL A 88 -2.64 -16.32 7.01
C VAL A 88 -3.96 -16.71 6.33
N GLU A 89 -4.45 -15.87 5.42
CA GLU A 89 -5.73 -16.09 4.74
C GLU A 89 -5.64 -17.19 3.68
N SER A 90 -4.63 -17.15 2.80
CA SER A 90 -4.58 -18.06 1.65
C SER A 90 -3.27 -18.82 1.51
N ASP A 91 -2.25 -18.48 2.29
CA ASP A 91 -0.86 -18.85 2.02
C ASP A 91 -0.44 -18.41 0.61
N TYR A 92 -0.84 -17.21 0.21
CA TYR A 92 -0.63 -16.62 -1.12
C TYR A 92 -1.26 -17.42 -2.28
N ARG A 93 -2.23 -18.29 -2.04
CA ARG A 93 -2.88 -19.08 -3.10
C ARG A 93 -3.99 -18.26 -3.78
N GLN A 94 -3.72 -17.81 -5.01
CA GLN A 94 -4.63 -16.97 -5.81
C GLN A 94 -6.04 -17.57 -6.01
N HIS A 95 -6.17 -18.90 -6.00
CA HIS A 95 -7.43 -19.61 -6.21
C HIS A 95 -7.96 -20.29 -4.95
N ALA A 96 -7.51 -19.87 -3.76
CA ALA A 96 -8.02 -20.39 -2.50
C ALA A 96 -9.52 -20.10 -2.33
N VAL A 97 -10.26 -21.10 -1.84
CA VAL A 97 -11.66 -21.00 -1.44
C VAL A 97 -11.80 -21.64 -0.07
N SER A 98 -12.31 -20.89 0.91
CA SER A 98 -12.59 -21.39 2.25
C SER A 98 -13.94 -22.14 2.30
N PRO A 99 -14.21 -22.91 3.37
CA PRO A 99 -15.52 -23.53 3.59
C PRO A 99 -16.69 -22.53 3.68
N ASP A 100 -16.44 -21.30 4.16
CA ASP A 100 -17.46 -20.24 4.23
C ASP A 100 -17.61 -19.46 2.90
N GLY A 101 -16.87 -19.84 1.87
CA GLY A 101 -17.01 -19.28 0.52
C GLY A 101 -16.19 -18.01 0.25
N SER A 102 -15.32 -17.61 1.18
CA SER A 102 -14.30 -16.57 0.99
C SER A 102 -13.27 -16.99 -0.07
N ARG A 103 -12.77 -16.02 -0.86
CA ARG A 103 -12.00 -16.31 -2.09
C ARG A 103 -10.74 -15.46 -2.26
N GLY A 104 -9.73 -16.07 -2.87
CA GLY A 104 -8.52 -15.40 -3.35
C GLY A 104 -7.47 -15.15 -2.27
N LEU A 105 -6.51 -14.28 -2.60
CA LEU A 105 -5.30 -14.04 -1.81
C LEU A 105 -5.58 -13.55 -0.39
N MET A 106 -6.54 -12.65 -0.23
CA MET A 106 -6.95 -12.06 1.05
C MET A 106 -8.32 -12.56 1.52
N GLN A 107 -8.80 -13.68 0.95
CA GLN A 107 -10.05 -14.36 1.32
C GLN A 107 -11.24 -13.40 1.50
N ILE A 108 -11.58 -12.67 0.44
CA ILE A 108 -12.72 -11.75 0.46
C ILE A 108 -14.02 -12.54 0.39
N HIS A 109 -14.89 -12.31 1.37
CA HIS A 109 -16.21 -12.91 1.39
C HIS A 109 -17.13 -12.25 0.33
N PRO A 110 -17.88 -13.03 -0.47
CA PRO A 110 -18.72 -12.50 -1.55
C PRO A 110 -19.76 -11.48 -1.12
N SER A 111 -20.31 -11.62 0.09
CA SER A 111 -21.31 -10.67 0.60
C SER A 111 -20.75 -9.27 0.82
N LEU A 112 -19.42 -9.14 1.03
CA LEU A 112 -18.75 -7.87 1.22
C LEU A 112 -18.22 -7.30 -0.11
N ALA A 113 -17.89 -8.16 -1.07
CA ALA A 113 -17.16 -7.81 -2.28
C ALA A 113 -17.78 -6.64 -3.06
N ARG A 114 -19.10 -6.68 -3.31
CA ARG A 114 -19.79 -5.62 -4.08
C ARG A 114 -19.79 -4.27 -3.35
N GLY A 115 -19.96 -4.29 -2.03
CA GLY A 115 -19.93 -3.08 -1.21
C GLY A 115 -18.54 -2.45 -1.20
N LEU A 116 -17.52 -3.26 -0.89
CA LEU A 116 -16.12 -2.84 -0.91
C LEU A 116 -15.69 -2.32 -2.29
N ALA A 117 -16.10 -3.00 -3.36
CA ALA A 117 -15.78 -2.60 -4.72
C ALA A 117 -16.39 -1.23 -5.07
N LYS A 118 -17.65 -1.00 -4.68
CA LYS A 118 -18.33 0.28 -4.89
C LYS A 118 -17.63 1.41 -4.13
N GLU A 119 -17.29 1.19 -2.87
CA GLU A 119 -16.61 2.18 -2.03
C GLU A 119 -15.21 2.53 -2.56
N ALA A 120 -14.46 1.52 -3.02
CA ALA A 120 -13.10 1.69 -3.52
C ALA A 120 -13.02 2.04 -5.03
N GLY A 121 -14.15 2.20 -5.72
CA GLY A 121 -14.18 2.48 -7.16
C GLY A 121 -13.58 1.36 -8.02
N ILE A 122 -13.73 0.10 -7.61
CA ILE A 122 -13.20 -1.07 -8.30
C ILE A 122 -14.32 -1.71 -9.16
N PRO A 123 -14.13 -1.88 -10.47
CA PRO A 123 -15.07 -2.64 -11.29
C PRO A 123 -15.21 -4.09 -10.80
N TYR A 124 -16.44 -4.53 -10.56
CA TYR A 124 -16.73 -5.85 -10.00
C TYR A 124 -17.92 -6.51 -10.70
N ASP A 125 -17.61 -7.56 -11.47
CA ASP A 125 -18.54 -8.26 -12.36
C ASP A 125 -19.00 -9.60 -11.78
N GLY A 126 -18.44 -10.04 -10.65
CA GLY A 126 -18.91 -11.20 -9.90
C GLY A 126 -17.80 -12.04 -9.29
N LEU A 127 -18.12 -13.28 -8.94
CA LEU A 127 -17.27 -14.14 -8.12
C LEU A 127 -15.89 -14.42 -8.73
N LYS A 128 -15.77 -14.48 -10.06
CA LYS A 128 -14.50 -14.72 -10.76
C LYS A 128 -13.48 -13.62 -10.48
N ASP A 129 -13.93 -12.38 -10.26
CA ASP A 129 -13.04 -11.26 -9.93
C ASP A 129 -12.35 -11.42 -8.58
N LEU A 130 -12.90 -12.23 -7.67
CA LEU A 130 -12.25 -12.50 -6.40
C LEU A 130 -11.00 -13.39 -6.55
N PHE A 131 -10.79 -14.01 -7.71
CA PHE A 131 -9.55 -14.70 -8.06
C PHE A 131 -8.58 -13.83 -8.86
N ASN A 132 -8.99 -12.64 -9.29
CA ASN A 132 -8.08 -11.69 -9.91
C ASN A 132 -7.15 -11.11 -8.83
N VAL A 133 -5.84 -11.25 -9.05
CA VAL A 133 -4.79 -10.85 -8.11
C VAL A 133 -4.95 -9.39 -7.67
N GLN A 134 -5.06 -8.47 -8.64
CA GLN A 134 -5.14 -7.05 -8.34
C GLN A 134 -6.45 -6.73 -7.60
N LYS A 135 -7.61 -7.12 -8.16
CA LYS A 135 -8.91 -6.82 -7.54
C LYS A 135 -9.00 -7.37 -6.11
N ASN A 136 -8.51 -8.59 -5.87
CA ASN A 136 -8.56 -9.20 -4.54
C ASN A 136 -7.69 -8.47 -3.52
N ILE A 137 -6.47 -8.08 -3.89
CA ILE A 137 -5.57 -7.29 -3.02
C ILE A 137 -6.18 -5.92 -2.74
N ARG A 138 -6.66 -5.22 -3.78
CA ARG A 138 -7.31 -3.90 -3.64
C ARG A 138 -8.51 -3.95 -2.68
N LEU A 139 -9.40 -4.93 -2.85
CA LEU A 139 -10.54 -5.14 -1.95
C LEU A 139 -10.11 -5.50 -0.53
N GLY A 140 -9.09 -6.35 -0.39
CA GLY A 140 -8.63 -6.81 0.91
C GLY A 140 -7.89 -5.74 1.70
N THR A 141 -7.04 -4.95 1.07
CA THR A 141 -6.36 -3.81 1.71
C THR A 141 -7.35 -2.70 2.08
N HIS A 142 -8.33 -2.42 1.20
CA HIS A 142 -9.44 -1.50 1.54
C HIS A 142 -10.25 -1.99 2.74
N TYR A 143 -10.60 -3.27 2.79
CA TYR A 143 -11.32 -3.78 3.95
C TYR A 143 -10.47 -3.74 5.23
N LEU A 144 -9.17 -4.03 5.11
CA LEU A 144 -8.24 -4.00 6.24
C LEU A 144 -8.12 -2.58 6.81
N SER A 145 -7.98 -1.57 5.97
CA SER A 145 -7.92 -0.17 6.43
C SER A 145 -9.21 0.24 7.14
N LYS A 146 -10.38 -0.11 6.58
CA LYS A 146 -11.67 0.16 7.21
C LYS A 146 -11.78 -0.44 8.61
N VAL A 147 -11.35 -1.70 8.81
CA VAL A 147 -11.43 -2.30 10.15
C VAL A 147 -10.37 -1.73 11.09
N ILE A 148 -9.22 -1.26 10.59
CA ILE A 148 -8.25 -0.54 11.42
C ILE A 148 -8.87 0.77 11.90
N GLU A 149 -9.46 1.56 11.00
CA GLU A 149 -10.13 2.82 11.33
C GLU A 149 -11.28 2.64 12.32
N ILE A 150 -12.13 1.62 12.13
CA ILE A 150 -13.29 1.38 12.98
C ILE A 150 -12.91 1.02 14.43
N PHE A 151 -11.81 0.28 14.61
CA PHE A 151 -11.48 -0.33 15.91
C PHE A 151 -10.30 0.32 16.62
N ASP A 152 -9.49 1.12 15.90
CA ASP A 152 -8.31 1.85 16.42
C ASP A 152 -7.37 0.97 17.27
N ASP A 153 -7.29 -0.32 16.93
CA ASP A 153 -6.49 -1.32 17.61
C ASP A 153 -6.25 -2.50 16.67
N ILE A 154 -4.99 -2.79 16.36
CA ILE A 154 -4.63 -3.82 15.38
C ILE A 154 -5.19 -5.20 15.75
N PRO A 155 -5.06 -5.71 17.00
CA PRO A 155 -5.71 -6.95 17.40
C PRO A 155 -7.23 -7.00 17.16
N LYS A 156 -7.97 -5.95 17.54
CA LYS A 156 -9.43 -5.86 17.30
C LYS A 156 -9.76 -5.78 15.81
N ALA A 157 -8.99 -5.00 15.04
CA ALA A 157 -9.16 -4.87 13.60
C ALA A 157 -8.94 -6.21 12.88
N LEU A 158 -7.90 -6.95 13.24
CA LEU A 158 -7.63 -8.29 12.69
C LEU A 158 -8.72 -9.30 13.08
N PHE A 159 -9.22 -9.23 14.30
CA PHE A 159 -10.37 -10.03 14.71
C PHE A 159 -11.59 -9.69 13.84
N ALA A 160 -11.88 -8.41 13.63
CA ALA A 160 -12.96 -7.93 12.78
C ALA A 160 -12.79 -8.28 11.30
N TYR A 161 -11.55 -8.32 10.80
CA TYR A 161 -11.25 -8.80 9.45
C TYR A 161 -11.74 -10.23 9.28
N SER A 162 -11.37 -11.11 10.23
CA SER A 162 -11.68 -12.54 10.18
C SER A 162 -13.15 -12.86 10.41
N VAL A 163 -13.83 -12.19 11.35
CA VAL A 163 -15.23 -12.55 11.72
C VAL A 163 -16.29 -11.64 11.12
N GLY A 164 -15.87 -10.57 10.44
CA GLY A 164 -16.74 -9.48 9.98
C GLY A 164 -16.94 -8.39 11.03
N HIS A 165 -16.78 -7.13 10.63
CA HIS A 165 -16.81 -5.97 11.53
C HIS A 165 -18.11 -5.82 12.34
N HIS A 166 -19.30 -6.06 11.77
CA HIS A 166 -20.56 -6.01 12.54
C HIS A 166 -20.60 -7.05 13.67
N LYS A 167 -20.14 -8.28 13.39
CA LYS A 167 -20.07 -9.35 14.40
C LYS A 167 -19.01 -9.02 15.45
N ALA A 168 -17.85 -8.50 15.03
CA ALA A 168 -16.79 -8.08 15.95
C ALA A 168 -17.25 -6.96 16.89
N LYS A 169 -17.97 -5.92 16.39
CA LYS A 169 -18.53 -4.87 17.25
C LYS A 169 -19.38 -5.45 18.38
N ARG A 170 -20.27 -6.40 18.07
CA ARG A 170 -21.11 -7.07 19.08
C ARG A 170 -20.29 -7.89 20.06
N LEU A 171 -19.32 -8.68 19.58
CA LEU A 171 -18.52 -9.57 20.43
C LEU A 171 -17.57 -8.80 21.35
N LEU A 172 -16.95 -7.73 20.86
CA LEU A 172 -16.01 -6.90 21.62
C LEU A 172 -16.73 -6.02 22.66
N ALA A 173 -17.98 -5.64 22.41
CA ALA A 173 -18.81 -4.95 23.41
C ALA A 173 -19.15 -5.85 24.62
N SER A 174 -19.09 -7.18 24.47
CA SER A 174 -19.33 -8.15 25.54
C SER A 174 -18.03 -8.62 26.22
N ASP A 175 -16.97 -7.80 26.20
CA ASP A 175 -15.65 -8.06 26.79
C ASP A 175 -14.99 -9.39 26.35
N ARG A 176 -15.28 -9.86 25.13
CA ARG A 176 -14.54 -10.99 24.56
C ARG A 176 -13.21 -10.49 24.03
N THR A 177 -12.14 -11.21 24.35
CA THR A 177 -10.79 -10.83 23.94
C THR A 177 -10.58 -11.03 22.42
N PRO A 178 -9.90 -10.09 21.74
CA PRO A 178 -9.61 -10.18 20.30
C PRO A 178 -8.49 -11.19 19.97
N HIS A 179 -7.89 -11.83 20.96
CA HIS A 179 -6.72 -12.71 20.84
C HIS A 179 -7.08 -14.13 20.39
N THR A 180 -7.71 -14.24 19.23
CA THR A 180 -8.00 -15.52 18.59
C THR A 180 -6.73 -16.16 18.00
N GLY A 181 -6.82 -17.44 17.63
CA GLY A 181 -5.75 -18.12 16.89
C GLY A 181 -5.41 -17.39 15.57
N TYR A 182 -6.40 -16.79 14.91
CA TYR A 182 -6.18 -15.97 13.71
C TYR A 182 -5.32 -14.74 14.02
N THR A 183 -5.75 -13.93 14.99
CA THR A 183 -5.05 -12.69 15.38
C THR A 183 -3.61 -12.96 15.78
N LYS A 184 -3.37 -14.03 16.56
CA LYS A 184 -2.01 -14.44 16.95
C LYS A 184 -1.13 -14.79 15.75
N ARG A 185 -1.65 -15.54 14.78
CA ARG A 185 -0.89 -15.91 13.56
C ARG A 185 -0.53 -14.69 12.72
N VAL A 186 -1.47 -13.76 12.50
CA VAL A 186 -1.21 -12.56 11.71
C VAL A 186 -0.19 -11.67 12.40
N ILE A 187 -0.32 -11.41 13.71
CA ILE A 187 0.65 -10.59 14.46
C ILE A 187 2.04 -11.23 14.44
N ALA A 188 2.13 -12.55 14.61
CA ALA A 188 3.41 -13.25 14.55
C ALA A 188 4.06 -13.16 13.16
N GLU A 189 3.26 -13.26 12.09
CA GLU A 189 3.76 -13.10 10.73
C GLU A 189 4.15 -11.66 10.42
N TYR A 190 3.38 -10.68 10.90
CA TYR A 190 3.70 -9.26 10.75
C TYR A 190 5.04 -8.91 11.41
N LYS A 191 5.29 -9.38 12.64
CA LYS A 191 6.59 -9.22 13.32
C LYS A 191 7.75 -9.82 12.52
N ARG A 192 7.57 -11.03 11.98
CA ARG A 192 8.58 -11.66 11.11
C ARG A 192 8.84 -10.85 9.84
N ASN A 193 7.81 -10.25 9.26
CA ASN A 193 7.95 -9.41 8.08
C ASN A 193 8.69 -8.11 8.42
N THR A 194 8.39 -7.47 9.56
CA THR A 194 9.11 -6.26 10.00
C THR A 194 10.59 -6.53 10.29
N GLU A 195 10.95 -7.67 10.87
CA GLU A 195 12.36 -8.01 11.14
C GLU A 195 13.15 -8.29 9.85
N LYS A 196 12.54 -8.99 8.89
CA LYS A 196 13.20 -9.43 7.65
C LYS A 196 13.24 -8.39 6.54
N MET A 197 12.31 -7.43 6.55
CA MET A 197 12.17 -6.41 5.50
C MET A 197 12.68 -5.02 5.96
N VAL A 198 13.36 -4.95 7.10
CA VAL A 198 14.15 -3.77 7.51
C VAL A 198 15.63 -3.93 7.14
N SER A 199 16.05 -5.15 6.78
CA SER A 199 17.45 -5.59 6.67
C SER A 199 17.94 -5.84 5.22
N LEU A 200 17.21 -5.36 4.22
CA LEU A 200 17.60 -5.39 2.80
C LEU A 200 17.60 -3.97 2.25
#